data_AF-A0A519W240-F1
#
_entry.id   AF-A0A519W240-F1
#
_cell.length_a   1.000
_cell.length_b   1.000
_cell.length_c   1.000
_cell.angle_alpha   90.00
_cell.angle_beta   90.00
_cell.angle_gamma   90.00
#
_symmetry.space_group_name_H-M   'P 1'
#
loop_
_entity.id
_entity.type
_entity.pdbx_description
1 polymer ?
#
loop_
_entity_poly.entity_id
_entity_poly.type
_entity_poly.pdbx_seq_one_letter_code
_entity_poly.pdbx_strand_id
1 'polypeptide(L)'
;MAFQFVARYGSNKNVDIKLLSVNTKPRWNNDSVNKVKIGLNLIKYIECDNERDKWWKGPKAFSSGKDFAANLSAFYDGNKNTMGAGVGVKNADPNIQVVMGGLAKPDVNYLKEMIEWCRINRGYHKDGSINLCWDVINYHYYTGDDSSPTGGEYGRGKAPELSNAQKIAREFVSVSKQYAKNMPVWITETGYDVNQGSPLKAIPIGNKSAEQTQADWILRTVLLHLRNGVDRVFLYQTYDYNAELVGKFSSSGLLNSNRTRKPAADFLVQVNKLMGDYQFDKVLTDSSSAAIVETYKQGAKKIYILTKPTDDGSVLSYELSLPKDKRAVIYNPVSGADGMTSKSVLVTNGKLIVPVSETPIFILPMK
;
A
#
# COMPACT_ATOMS: atom_id res chain seq x y z
N MET A 1 5.50 9.49 -24.97
CA MET A 1 4.25 9.82 -24.23
C MET A 1 4.53 10.28 -22.79
N ALA A 2 5.27 9.50 -21.98
CA ALA A 2 5.52 9.84 -20.57
C ALA A 2 6.20 11.22 -20.35
N PHE A 3 7.25 11.55 -21.11
CA PHE A 3 7.87 12.89 -21.08
C PHE A 3 6.85 14.01 -21.28
N GLN A 4 5.97 13.89 -22.28
CA GLN A 4 4.94 14.90 -22.58
C GLN A 4 3.97 15.08 -21.40
N PHE A 5 3.56 13.97 -20.78
CA PHE A 5 2.66 13.98 -19.64
C PHE A 5 3.31 14.67 -18.44
N VAL A 6 4.55 14.32 -18.12
CA VAL A 6 5.29 14.89 -16.98
C VAL A 6 5.71 16.34 -17.24
N ALA A 7 6.11 16.71 -18.45
CA ALA A 7 6.43 18.10 -18.77
C ALA A 7 5.23 19.03 -18.55
N ARG A 8 4.04 18.54 -18.88
CA ARG A 8 2.78 19.26 -18.69
C ARG A 8 2.34 19.31 -17.22
N TYR A 9 2.22 18.15 -16.59
CA TYR A 9 1.55 18.02 -15.29
C TYR A 9 2.51 18.04 -14.11
N GLY A 10 3.80 17.81 -14.33
CA GLY A 10 4.85 17.95 -13.33
C GLY A 10 5.07 19.41 -12.93
N SER A 11 6.05 19.63 -12.08
CA SER A 11 6.40 20.91 -11.45
C SER A 11 7.40 21.76 -12.23
N ASN A 12 8.18 21.16 -13.15
CA ASN A 12 9.22 21.88 -13.89
C ASN A 12 8.64 22.82 -14.95
N LYS A 13 8.90 24.12 -14.82
CA LYS A 13 8.46 25.17 -15.75
C LYS A 13 9.47 25.49 -16.87
N ASN A 14 10.63 24.85 -16.86
CA ASN A 14 11.75 25.18 -17.76
C ASN A 14 11.93 24.15 -18.89
N VAL A 15 10.93 23.31 -19.15
CA VAL A 15 10.97 22.37 -20.29
C VAL A 15 10.93 23.16 -21.60
N ASP A 16 11.82 22.83 -22.54
CA ASP A 16 11.78 23.41 -23.88
C ASP A 16 10.46 23.06 -24.57
N ILE A 17 9.66 24.08 -24.85
CA ILE A 17 8.34 23.96 -25.47
C ILE A 17 8.40 23.35 -26.87
N LYS A 18 9.56 23.42 -27.56
CA LYS A 18 9.76 22.80 -28.88
C LYS A 18 9.75 21.28 -28.83
N LEU A 19 10.02 20.70 -27.65
CA LEU A 19 9.93 19.26 -27.44
C LEU A 19 8.49 18.80 -27.20
N LEU A 20 7.52 19.72 -27.10
CA LEU A 20 6.15 19.39 -26.71
C LEU A 20 5.20 19.35 -27.90
N SER A 21 4.39 18.29 -27.94
CA SER A 21 3.40 18.07 -28.99
C SER A 21 2.01 18.02 -28.39
N VAL A 22 1.06 18.76 -28.99
CA VAL A 22 -0.35 18.74 -28.61
C VAL A 22 -1.22 18.55 -29.85
N ASN A 23 -2.32 17.81 -29.69
CA ASN A 23 -3.32 17.71 -30.75
C ASN A 23 -4.21 18.98 -30.72
N THR A 24 -4.03 19.84 -31.72
CA THR A 24 -4.78 21.10 -31.89
C THR A 24 -6.10 20.92 -32.63
N LYS A 25 -6.45 19.70 -33.06
CA LYS A 25 -7.76 19.44 -33.66
C LYS A 25 -8.86 19.44 -32.59
N PRO A 26 -9.94 20.21 -32.76
CA PRO A 26 -11.08 20.15 -31.85
C PRO A 26 -11.74 18.76 -31.95
N ARG A 27 -12.26 18.25 -30.83
CA ARG A 27 -12.94 16.94 -30.83
C ARG A 27 -14.34 17.01 -31.45
N TRP A 28 -14.99 18.18 -31.39
CA TRP A 28 -16.27 18.52 -32.02
C TRP A 28 -16.38 20.04 -32.23
N ASN A 29 -17.42 20.51 -32.93
CA ASN A 29 -17.63 21.94 -33.18
C ASN A 29 -17.68 22.74 -31.87
N ASN A 30 -16.93 23.84 -31.82
CA ASN A 30 -16.76 24.72 -30.64
C ASN A 30 -16.04 24.09 -29.43
N ASP A 31 -15.39 22.94 -29.57
CA ASP A 31 -14.51 22.40 -28.53
C ASP A 31 -13.22 23.24 -28.41
N SER A 32 -12.74 23.39 -27.17
CA SER A 32 -11.46 24.07 -26.92
C SER A 32 -10.29 23.22 -27.39
N VAL A 33 -9.43 23.77 -28.25
CA VAL A 33 -8.24 23.06 -28.73
C VAL A 33 -7.18 22.96 -27.62
N ASN A 34 -6.43 21.86 -27.62
CA ASN A 34 -5.31 21.73 -26.67
C ASN A 34 -4.21 22.73 -26.99
N LYS A 35 -3.66 23.31 -25.92
CA LYS A 35 -2.49 24.18 -25.96
C LYS A 35 -1.34 23.54 -25.20
N VAL A 36 -0.11 23.85 -25.58
CA VAL A 36 1.07 23.52 -24.79
C VAL A 36 0.92 24.16 -23.41
N LYS A 37 1.12 23.35 -22.37
CA LYS A 37 1.20 23.78 -20.97
C LYS A 37 2.39 23.06 -20.36
N ILE A 38 3.10 23.74 -19.45
CA ILE A 38 4.29 23.22 -18.78
C ILE A 38 4.20 23.48 -17.29
N GLY A 39 4.73 22.58 -16.47
CA GLY A 39 4.96 22.84 -15.06
C GLY A 39 3.70 23.15 -14.24
N LEU A 40 2.56 22.47 -14.50
CA LEU A 40 1.29 22.72 -13.80
C LEU A 40 1.29 22.26 -12.34
N ASN A 41 2.26 21.45 -11.93
CA ASN A 41 2.46 20.96 -10.57
C ASN A 41 1.25 20.17 -10.01
N LEU A 42 0.62 19.35 -10.84
CA LEU A 42 -0.57 18.55 -10.52
C LEU A 42 -0.24 17.09 -10.16
N ILE A 43 0.93 16.58 -10.56
CA ILE A 43 1.38 15.23 -10.23
C ILE A 43 2.72 15.27 -9.47
N LYS A 44 2.90 14.28 -8.59
CA LYS A 44 4.12 14.09 -7.79
C LYS A 44 4.79 12.74 -8.03
N TYR A 45 3.98 11.75 -8.38
CA TYR A 45 4.41 10.37 -8.64
C TYR A 45 3.92 9.95 -10.02
N ILE A 46 4.67 9.07 -10.67
CA ILE A 46 4.25 8.39 -11.89
C ILE A 46 4.73 6.93 -11.84
N GLU A 47 3.82 6.01 -12.13
CA GLU A 47 4.12 4.59 -12.21
C GLU A 47 4.32 4.18 -13.68
N CYS A 48 5.35 3.37 -13.94
CA CYS A 48 5.63 2.87 -15.28
C CYS A 48 5.05 1.47 -15.45
N ASP A 49 3.90 1.41 -16.13
CA ASP A 49 3.17 0.16 -16.41
C ASP A 49 2.65 -0.54 -15.14
N ASN A 50 2.07 -1.74 -15.27
CA ASN A 50 1.48 -2.48 -14.16
C ASN A 50 1.63 -4.01 -14.34
N GLU A 51 2.16 -4.70 -13.33
CA GLU A 51 2.24 -6.17 -13.24
C GLU A 51 2.93 -6.82 -14.45
N ARG A 52 4.10 -6.32 -14.83
CA ARG A 52 4.83 -6.85 -16.00
C ARG A 52 5.31 -8.29 -15.82
N ASP A 53 5.17 -8.84 -14.63
CA ASP A 53 5.37 -10.24 -14.28
C ASP A 53 4.09 -11.11 -14.40
N LYS A 54 2.97 -10.55 -14.89
CA LYS A 54 1.69 -11.29 -15.01
C LYS A 54 1.82 -12.51 -15.92
N TRP A 55 1.69 -13.69 -15.32
CA TRP A 55 1.78 -14.97 -16.04
C TRP A 55 0.48 -15.32 -16.78
N TRP A 56 -0.66 -14.73 -16.39
CA TRP A 56 -2.00 -15.12 -16.85
C TRP A 56 -2.48 -14.43 -18.15
N LYS A 57 -1.73 -13.47 -18.69
CA LYS A 57 -2.07 -12.78 -19.96
C LYS A 57 -1.19 -13.23 -21.14
N GLY A 58 -0.40 -14.29 -20.94
CA GLY A 58 0.47 -14.88 -21.95
C GLY A 58 1.75 -14.07 -22.22
N PRO A 59 2.64 -14.58 -23.09
CA PRO A 59 4.00 -14.06 -23.24
C PRO A 59 4.11 -12.60 -23.68
N LYS A 60 3.10 -12.07 -24.37
CA LYS A 60 3.09 -10.66 -24.83
C LYS A 60 2.86 -9.65 -23.71
N ALA A 61 2.26 -10.09 -22.61
CA ALA A 61 2.02 -9.24 -21.43
C ALA A 61 3.09 -9.42 -20.35
N PHE A 62 3.89 -10.49 -20.45
CA PHE A 62 4.99 -10.79 -19.53
C PHE A 62 6.28 -10.10 -19.96
N SER A 63 7.12 -9.75 -18.98
CA SER A 63 8.48 -9.26 -19.15
C SER A 63 9.31 -9.72 -17.96
N SER A 64 10.52 -10.21 -18.20
CA SER A 64 11.46 -10.53 -17.11
C SER A 64 11.87 -9.26 -16.35
N GLY A 65 12.51 -9.41 -15.18
CA GLY A 65 13.04 -8.26 -14.45
C GLY A 65 14.04 -7.45 -15.29
N LYS A 66 14.85 -8.13 -16.10
CA LYS A 66 15.79 -7.49 -17.03
C LYS A 66 15.10 -6.66 -18.10
N ASP A 67 14.07 -7.23 -18.75
CA ASP A 67 13.32 -6.54 -19.80
C ASP A 67 12.59 -5.31 -19.26
N PHE A 68 12.00 -5.46 -18.06
CA PHE A 68 11.31 -4.35 -17.43
C PHE A 68 12.28 -3.27 -16.95
N ALA A 69 13.45 -3.62 -16.42
CA ALA A 69 14.50 -2.63 -16.08
C ALA A 69 14.98 -1.85 -17.31
N ALA A 70 15.13 -2.49 -18.47
CA ALA A 70 15.47 -1.82 -19.72
C ALA A 70 14.39 -0.81 -20.15
N ASN A 71 13.11 -1.22 -20.11
CA ASN A 71 11.98 -0.34 -20.39
C ASN A 71 11.91 0.83 -19.40
N LEU A 72 12.07 0.55 -18.11
CA LEU A 72 12.03 1.53 -17.04
C LEU A 72 13.22 2.49 -17.10
N SER A 73 14.39 2.04 -17.54
CA SER A 73 15.56 2.90 -17.80
C SER A 73 15.27 3.94 -18.88
N ALA A 74 14.64 3.53 -19.99
CA ALA A 74 14.18 4.45 -21.03
C ALA A 74 13.11 5.42 -20.51
N PHE A 75 12.16 4.91 -19.72
CA PHE A 75 11.09 5.71 -19.12
C PHE A 75 11.62 6.74 -18.11
N TYR A 76 12.60 6.38 -17.29
CA TYR A 76 13.11 7.19 -16.19
C TYR A 76 13.83 8.44 -16.70
N ASP A 77 14.91 8.27 -17.46
CA ASP A 77 15.79 9.37 -17.91
C ASP A 77 16.29 9.17 -19.35
N GLY A 78 15.57 8.38 -20.16
CA GLY A 78 16.02 8.06 -21.52
C GLY A 78 17.29 7.22 -21.54
N ASN A 79 17.41 6.29 -20.57
CA ASN A 79 18.57 5.44 -20.34
C ASN A 79 19.87 6.24 -20.20
N LYS A 80 19.94 7.09 -19.18
CA LYS A 80 21.04 8.05 -18.96
C LYS A 80 21.20 9.02 -20.13
N ASN A 81 20.08 9.52 -20.65
CA ASN A 81 20.02 10.50 -21.75
C ASN A 81 20.53 10.01 -23.11
N THR A 82 20.73 8.72 -23.32
CA THR A 82 21.24 8.20 -24.61
C THR A 82 20.17 8.12 -25.71
N MET A 83 18.90 8.31 -25.37
CA MET A 83 17.76 8.15 -26.30
C MET A 83 17.30 9.47 -26.95
N GLY A 84 18.01 10.56 -26.73
CA GLY A 84 17.71 11.88 -27.31
C GLY A 84 16.77 12.75 -26.48
N ALA A 85 16.57 13.98 -26.93
CA ALA A 85 15.73 14.97 -26.26
C ALA A 85 14.24 14.55 -26.28
N GLY A 86 13.50 14.90 -25.22
CA GLY A 86 12.08 14.58 -25.12
C GLY A 86 11.78 13.13 -24.69
N VAL A 87 12.78 12.40 -24.20
CA VAL A 87 12.66 11.04 -23.64
C VAL A 87 13.06 11.07 -22.17
N GLY A 88 12.39 10.27 -21.33
CA GLY A 88 12.67 10.20 -19.88
C GLY A 88 11.85 11.18 -19.05
N VAL A 89 11.11 10.69 -18.06
CA VAL A 89 10.29 11.56 -17.19
C VAL A 89 11.12 12.49 -16.32
N LYS A 90 12.31 12.06 -15.88
CA LYS A 90 13.26 12.89 -15.13
C LYS A 90 13.84 14.04 -15.96
N ASN A 91 13.88 13.88 -17.29
CA ASN A 91 14.30 14.95 -18.20
C ASN A 91 13.18 15.98 -18.41
N ALA A 92 11.92 15.58 -18.23
CA ALA A 92 10.79 16.51 -18.21
C ALA A 92 10.70 17.24 -16.86
N ASP A 93 10.77 16.50 -15.75
CA ASP A 93 10.79 17.06 -14.40
C ASP A 93 11.69 16.22 -13.48
N PRO A 94 12.84 16.73 -13.01
CA PRO A 94 13.72 15.98 -12.11
C PRO A 94 13.08 15.70 -10.74
N ASN A 95 12.05 16.45 -10.35
CA ASN A 95 11.38 16.29 -9.05
C ASN A 95 10.29 15.21 -9.05
N ILE A 96 9.83 14.76 -10.23
CA ILE A 96 8.83 13.67 -10.29
C ILE A 96 9.41 12.41 -9.66
N GLN A 97 8.62 11.71 -8.85
CA GLN A 97 9.02 10.42 -8.29
C GLN A 97 8.52 9.29 -9.19
N VAL A 98 9.40 8.37 -9.58
CA VAL A 98 9.07 7.23 -10.42
C VAL A 98 8.84 6.01 -9.55
N VAL A 99 7.62 5.51 -9.58
CA VAL A 99 7.23 4.27 -8.91
C VAL A 99 7.47 3.12 -9.89
N MET A 100 8.21 2.11 -9.46
CA MET A 100 8.31 0.85 -10.20
C MET A 100 6.90 0.28 -10.41
N GLY A 101 6.63 -0.31 -11.58
CA GLY A 101 5.35 -0.99 -11.80
C GLY A 101 5.15 -2.11 -10.77
N GLY A 102 3.99 -2.15 -10.12
CA GLY A 102 3.68 -3.14 -9.09
C GLY A 102 3.76 -4.57 -9.63
N LEU A 103 4.46 -5.44 -8.90
CA LEU A 103 4.56 -6.87 -9.24
C LEU A 103 3.33 -7.65 -8.78
N ALA A 104 2.70 -8.41 -9.68
CA ALA A 104 1.56 -9.27 -9.35
C ALA A 104 1.96 -10.51 -8.56
N LYS A 105 3.12 -11.08 -8.91
CA LYS A 105 3.82 -12.10 -8.17
C LYS A 105 4.94 -11.39 -7.41
N PRO A 106 4.75 -11.07 -6.12
CA PRO A 106 5.74 -10.32 -5.34
C PRO A 106 6.97 -11.19 -5.02
N ASP A 107 7.78 -11.47 -6.03
CA ASP A 107 9.02 -12.24 -5.97
C ASP A 107 10.22 -11.29 -6.03
N VAL A 108 10.96 -11.21 -4.93
CA VAL A 108 12.13 -10.34 -4.84
C VAL A 108 13.25 -10.70 -5.81
N ASN A 109 13.25 -11.90 -6.41
CA ASN A 109 14.22 -12.21 -7.46
C ASN A 109 13.99 -11.38 -8.72
N TYR A 110 12.74 -11.04 -9.04
CA TYR A 110 12.42 -10.12 -10.13
C TYR A 110 13.05 -8.75 -9.89
N LEU A 111 12.91 -8.23 -8.66
CA LEU A 111 13.53 -6.96 -8.25
C LEU A 111 15.07 -7.04 -8.28
N LYS A 112 15.66 -8.15 -7.83
CA LYS A 112 17.12 -8.36 -7.89
C LYS A 112 17.62 -8.40 -9.34
N GLU A 113 16.88 -9.01 -10.26
CA GLU A 113 17.22 -8.99 -11.69
C GLU A 113 17.20 -7.56 -12.26
N MET A 114 16.21 -6.74 -11.86
CA MET A 114 16.16 -5.33 -12.26
C MET A 114 17.37 -4.54 -11.73
N ILE A 115 17.71 -4.75 -10.46
CA ILE A 115 18.87 -4.10 -9.81
C ILE A 115 20.16 -4.52 -10.52
N GLU A 116 20.33 -5.81 -10.82
CA GLU A 116 21.50 -6.33 -11.51
C GLU A 116 21.60 -5.79 -12.94
N TRP A 117 20.47 -5.69 -13.64
CA TRP A 117 20.43 -5.05 -14.96
C TRP A 117 20.90 -3.59 -14.88
N CYS A 118 20.45 -2.82 -13.88
CA CYS A 118 20.91 -1.45 -13.67
C CYS A 118 22.41 -1.40 -13.35
N ARG A 119 22.91 -2.30 -12.51
CA ARG A 119 24.34 -2.40 -12.18
C ARG A 119 25.19 -2.60 -13.44
N ILE A 120 24.77 -3.50 -14.33
CA ILE A 120 25.49 -3.82 -15.57
C ILE A 120 25.38 -2.69 -16.61
N ASN A 121 24.17 -2.16 -16.84
CA ASN A 121 23.89 -1.29 -18.00
C ASN A 121 23.91 0.21 -17.65
N ARG A 122 23.55 0.56 -16.41
CA ARG A 122 23.54 1.95 -15.93
C ARG A 122 24.79 2.28 -15.11
N GLY A 123 25.39 1.30 -14.44
CA GLY A 123 26.60 1.44 -13.64
C GLY A 123 26.31 1.99 -12.25
N TYR A 124 27.24 2.79 -11.72
CA TYR A 124 27.18 3.34 -10.37
C TYR A 124 27.18 4.87 -10.39
N HIS A 125 26.56 5.47 -9.37
CA HIS A 125 26.74 6.86 -9.02
C HIS A 125 28.13 7.10 -8.40
N LYS A 126 28.54 8.38 -8.30
CA LYS A 126 29.84 8.77 -7.73
C LYS A 126 30.05 8.30 -6.29
N ASP A 127 28.97 8.13 -5.54
CA ASP A 127 28.97 7.66 -4.15
C ASP A 127 28.99 6.13 -4.02
N GLY A 128 29.19 5.40 -5.13
CA GLY A 128 29.28 3.95 -5.15
C GLY A 128 27.96 3.20 -5.17
N SER A 129 26.81 3.89 -5.12
CA SER A 129 25.50 3.21 -5.28
C SER A 129 25.18 2.86 -6.71
N ILE A 130 24.39 1.81 -6.91
CA ILE A 130 23.89 1.41 -8.22
C ILE A 130 22.98 2.52 -8.77
N ASN A 131 23.13 2.87 -10.05
CA ASN A 131 22.27 3.83 -10.73
C ASN A 131 20.94 3.18 -11.12
N LEU A 132 20.04 3.05 -10.15
CA LEU A 132 18.68 2.51 -10.33
C LEU A 132 17.81 3.49 -11.15
N CYS A 133 16.83 2.97 -11.88
CA CYS A 133 15.93 3.76 -12.74
C CYS A 133 14.51 3.92 -12.15
N TRP A 134 14.40 3.97 -10.82
CA TRP A 134 13.16 4.23 -10.10
C TRP A 134 13.46 4.86 -8.74
N ASP A 135 12.46 5.46 -8.10
CA ASP A 135 12.57 6.12 -6.79
C ASP A 135 11.74 5.43 -5.70
N VAL A 136 10.83 4.52 -6.08
CA VAL A 136 9.99 3.73 -5.15
C VAL A 136 9.89 2.30 -5.67
N ILE A 137 10.10 1.34 -4.77
CA ILE A 137 9.89 -0.10 -5.03
C ILE A 137 8.43 -0.43 -4.75
N ASN A 138 7.83 -1.25 -5.61
CA ASN A 138 6.41 -1.52 -5.56
C ASN A 138 6.08 -2.99 -5.83
N TYR A 139 5.07 -3.51 -5.13
CA TYR A 139 4.51 -4.83 -5.37
C TYR A 139 3.02 -4.86 -5.04
N HIS A 140 2.31 -5.86 -5.53
CA HIS A 140 0.92 -6.13 -5.18
C HIS A 140 0.85 -7.42 -4.37
N TYR A 141 -0.09 -7.47 -3.42
CA TYR A 141 -0.35 -8.73 -2.73
C TYR A 141 -1.78 -8.76 -2.19
N TYR A 142 -2.58 -9.66 -2.75
CA TYR A 142 -3.89 -10.01 -2.24
C TYR A 142 -3.75 -11.26 -1.38
N THR A 143 -4.14 -11.17 -0.11
CA THR A 143 -3.97 -12.26 0.85
C THR A 143 -5.08 -13.28 0.71
N GLY A 144 -4.73 -14.57 0.63
CA GLY A 144 -5.70 -15.65 0.59
C GLY A 144 -5.21 -16.90 1.32
N ASP A 145 -6.00 -17.97 1.25
CA ASP A 145 -5.82 -19.22 1.98
C ASP A 145 -4.83 -20.20 1.34
N ASP A 146 -4.36 -19.96 0.12
CA ASP A 146 -3.23 -20.67 -0.47
C ASP A 146 -1.89 -20.02 -0.09
N SER A 147 -0.93 -20.88 0.25
CA SER A 147 0.49 -20.59 0.42
C SER A 147 1.20 -20.13 -0.86
N SER A 148 0.60 -20.27 -2.04
CA SER A 148 1.24 -19.91 -3.30
C SER A 148 1.49 -18.40 -3.43
N PRO A 149 2.76 -17.97 -3.64
CA PRO A 149 3.10 -16.58 -3.90
C PRO A 149 2.65 -16.11 -5.30
N THR A 150 2.15 -17.01 -6.15
CA THR A 150 1.68 -16.71 -7.51
C THR A 150 0.17 -16.53 -7.59
N GLY A 151 -0.51 -16.11 -6.51
CA GLY A 151 -1.92 -15.70 -6.52
C GLY A 151 -2.84 -16.45 -7.50
N GLY A 152 -2.92 -17.78 -7.36
CA GLY A 152 -3.68 -18.66 -8.25
C GLY A 152 -4.61 -19.54 -7.42
N GLU A 153 -5.92 -19.38 -7.64
CA GLU A 153 -7.00 -20.17 -7.02
C GLU A 153 -7.13 -20.11 -5.49
N TYR A 154 -7.23 -18.90 -4.93
CA TYR A 154 -7.72 -18.73 -3.56
C TYR A 154 -9.13 -19.36 -3.40
N GLY A 155 -9.35 -20.15 -2.35
CA GLY A 155 -10.68 -20.57 -1.94
C GLY A 155 -11.43 -19.44 -1.23
N ARG A 156 -10.68 -18.60 -0.52
CA ARG A 156 -11.14 -17.36 0.14
C ARG A 156 -9.96 -16.45 0.50
N GLY A 157 -10.28 -15.21 0.90
CA GLY A 157 -9.34 -14.36 1.60
C GLY A 157 -8.93 -14.93 2.97
N LYS A 158 -7.79 -14.48 3.47
CA LYS A 158 -7.22 -14.87 4.77
C LYS A 158 -6.76 -13.63 5.54
N ALA A 159 -6.86 -13.66 6.86
CA ALA A 159 -6.28 -12.62 7.71
C ALA A 159 -4.79 -12.41 7.36
N PRO A 160 -4.30 -11.17 7.31
CA PRO A 160 -3.01 -10.89 6.69
C PRO A 160 -1.84 -11.52 7.46
N GLU A 161 -1.93 -11.62 8.80
CA GLU A 161 -0.95 -12.30 9.64
C GLU A 161 -0.88 -13.83 9.43
N LEU A 162 -1.92 -14.44 8.85
CA LEU A 162 -1.98 -15.86 8.55
C LEU A 162 -1.63 -16.18 7.09
N SER A 163 -1.08 -15.20 6.37
CA SER A 163 -0.64 -15.31 4.97
C SER A 163 0.85 -14.98 4.83
N ASN A 164 1.38 -15.00 3.61
CA ASN A 164 2.77 -14.62 3.35
C ASN A 164 3.03 -13.10 3.40
N ALA A 165 2.02 -12.26 3.69
CA ALA A 165 2.15 -10.80 3.62
C ALA A 165 3.33 -10.26 4.44
N GLN A 166 3.51 -10.74 5.68
CA GLN A 166 4.62 -10.31 6.54
C GLN A 166 5.98 -10.73 5.96
N LYS A 167 6.09 -11.97 5.46
CA LYS A 167 7.33 -12.48 4.86
C LYS A 167 7.69 -11.64 3.63
N ILE A 168 6.74 -11.44 2.73
CA ILE A 168 6.92 -10.67 1.49
C ILE A 168 7.34 -9.23 1.81
N ALA A 169 6.63 -8.54 2.70
CA ALA A 169 6.96 -7.17 3.09
C ALA A 169 8.41 -7.05 3.59
N ARG A 170 8.83 -7.97 4.48
CA ARG A 170 10.21 -8.02 4.99
C ARG A 170 11.24 -8.30 3.91
N GLU A 171 10.93 -9.18 2.96
CA GLU A 171 11.84 -9.50 1.87
C GLU A 171 12.09 -8.30 0.96
N PHE A 172 11.04 -7.55 0.58
CA PHE A 172 11.19 -6.34 -0.23
C PHE A 172 11.93 -5.22 0.51
N VAL A 173 11.58 -4.97 1.78
CA VAL A 173 12.28 -3.97 2.61
C VAL A 173 13.75 -4.35 2.82
N SER A 174 14.06 -5.64 2.99
CA SER A 174 15.43 -6.13 3.09
C SER A 174 16.23 -5.88 1.81
N VAL A 175 15.66 -6.20 0.64
CA VAL A 175 16.31 -5.91 -0.66
C VAL A 175 16.52 -4.41 -0.86
N SER A 176 15.54 -3.59 -0.47
CA SER A 176 15.68 -2.12 -0.50
C SER A 176 16.86 -1.64 0.34
N LYS A 177 16.93 -2.09 1.60
CA LYS A 177 18.03 -1.75 2.51
C LYS A 177 19.39 -2.20 1.98
N GLN A 178 19.46 -3.40 1.42
CA GLN A 178 20.72 -4.01 0.97
C GLN A 178 21.26 -3.40 -0.33
N TYR A 179 20.38 -3.09 -1.29
CA TYR A 179 20.81 -2.75 -2.66
C TYR A 179 20.30 -1.40 -3.18
N ALA A 180 19.32 -0.80 -2.53
CA ALA A 180 18.65 0.42 -3.00
C ALA A 180 18.68 1.57 -1.98
N LYS A 181 19.63 1.57 -1.04
CA LYS A 181 19.82 2.66 -0.05
C LYS A 181 18.57 3.00 0.77
N ASN A 182 17.79 1.98 1.16
CA ASN A 182 16.50 2.17 1.86
C ASN A 182 15.49 2.97 1.04
N MET A 183 15.47 2.77 -0.29
CA MET A 183 14.41 3.29 -1.16
C MET A 183 13.03 2.91 -0.62
N PRO A 184 12.04 3.81 -0.61
CA PRO A 184 10.71 3.51 -0.10
C PRO A 184 10.10 2.28 -0.77
N VAL A 185 9.41 1.46 0.02
CA VAL A 185 8.68 0.28 -0.46
C VAL A 185 7.20 0.51 -0.28
N TRP A 186 6.43 0.42 -1.36
CA TRP A 186 4.98 0.57 -1.35
C TRP A 186 4.30 -0.73 -1.77
N ILE A 187 3.03 -0.84 -1.38
CA ILE A 187 2.08 -1.79 -1.94
C ILE A 187 0.95 -1.01 -2.60
N THR A 188 0.94 -0.92 -3.93
CA THR A 188 -0.06 -0.12 -4.66
C THR A 188 -1.38 -0.84 -4.92
N GLU A 189 -1.45 -2.14 -4.67
CA GLU A 189 -2.70 -2.89 -4.71
C GLU A 189 -2.74 -4.02 -3.67
N THR A 190 -3.78 -3.98 -2.84
CA THR A 190 -4.18 -5.05 -1.92
C THR A 190 -5.64 -4.84 -1.52
N GLY A 191 -6.30 -5.90 -1.06
CA GLY A 191 -7.70 -5.81 -0.65
C GLY A 191 -8.37 -7.18 -0.54
N TYR A 192 -9.67 -7.14 -0.30
CA TYR A 192 -10.53 -8.31 -0.16
C TYR A 192 -11.89 -7.99 -0.76
N ASP A 193 -12.51 -8.98 -1.40
CA ASP A 193 -13.91 -8.91 -1.80
C ASP A 193 -14.85 -9.20 -0.62
N VAL A 194 -16.13 -8.89 -0.75
CA VAL A 194 -17.19 -9.31 0.19
C VAL A 194 -18.22 -10.25 -0.45
N ASN A 195 -18.28 -10.32 -1.78
CA ASN A 195 -19.11 -11.31 -2.47
C ASN A 195 -18.62 -12.72 -2.14
N GLN A 196 -19.51 -13.57 -1.62
CA GLN A 196 -19.12 -14.91 -1.13
C GLN A 196 -18.81 -15.93 -2.25
N GLY A 197 -19.08 -15.58 -3.52
CA GLY A 197 -18.58 -16.29 -4.69
C GLY A 197 -17.16 -15.89 -5.09
N SER A 198 -16.59 -14.82 -4.52
CA SER A 198 -15.21 -14.42 -4.83
C SER A 198 -14.18 -15.37 -4.21
N PRO A 199 -13.10 -15.70 -4.93
CA PRO A 199 -11.94 -16.37 -4.35
C PRO A 199 -11.16 -15.45 -3.39
N LEU A 200 -11.34 -14.13 -3.46
CA LEU A 200 -10.70 -13.14 -2.57
C LEU A 200 -11.61 -12.66 -1.42
N LYS A 201 -12.70 -13.39 -1.16
CA LYS A 201 -13.71 -12.97 -0.17
C LYS A 201 -13.18 -12.90 1.25
N ALA A 202 -13.51 -11.83 1.95
CA ALA A 202 -13.65 -11.84 3.39
C ALA A 202 -14.83 -12.76 3.77
N ILE A 203 -14.68 -13.53 4.83
CA ILE A 203 -15.72 -14.44 5.33
C ILE A 203 -16.38 -13.89 6.60
N PRO A 204 -17.64 -14.23 6.90
CA PRO A 204 -18.19 -14.02 8.23
C PRO A 204 -17.34 -14.75 9.30
N ILE A 205 -17.11 -14.11 10.45
CA ILE A 205 -16.35 -14.66 11.58
C ILE A 205 -17.12 -14.40 12.87
N GLY A 206 -17.53 -15.46 13.57
CA GLY A 206 -18.41 -15.34 14.73
C GLY A 206 -19.70 -14.60 14.37
N ASN A 207 -19.97 -13.50 15.08
CA ASN A 207 -21.15 -12.65 14.81
C ASN A 207 -20.89 -11.53 13.78
N LYS A 208 -19.69 -11.47 13.18
CA LYS A 208 -19.34 -10.43 12.20
C LYS A 208 -19.80 -10.80 10.80
N SER A 209 -20.35 -9.85 10.07
CA SER A 209 -20.61 -9.99 8.63
C SER A 209 -19.30 -10.04 7.82
N ALA A 210 -19.37 -10.47 6.56
CA ALA A 210 -18.22 -10.42 5.66
C ALA A 210 -17.64 -9.00 5.49
N GLU A 211 -18.48 -7.97 5.48
CA GLU A 211 -18.03 -6.57 5.42
C GLU A 211 -17.30 -6.12 6.69
N GLN A 212 -17.74 -6.60 7.86
CA GLN A 212 -17.04 -6.32 9.12
C GLN A 212 -15.70 -7.05 9.18
N THR A 213 -15.63 -8.30 8.72
CA THR A 213 -14.35 -9.01 8.55
C THR A 213 -13.44 -8.32 7.55
N GLN A 214 -13.99 -7.83 6.42
CA GLN A 214 -13.22 -7.03 5.45
C GLN A 214 -12.61 -5.79 6.12
N ALA A 215 -13.36 -5.10 6.98
CA ALA A 215 -12.86 -3.94 7.72
C ALA A 215 -11.70 -4.28 8.68
N ASP A 216 -11.84 -5.36 9.46
CA ASP A 216 -10.79 -5.85 10.34
C ASP A 216 -9.52 -6.20 9.55
N TRP A 217 -9.68 -6.98 8.48
CA TRP A 217 -8.55 -7.44 7.68
C TRP A 217 -7.87 -6.32 6.90
N ILE A 218 -8.61 -5.35 6.36
CA ILE A 218 -8.02 -4.16 5.71
C ILE A 218 -7.21 -3.35 6.72
N LEU A 219 -7.76 -3.07 7.90
CA LEU A 219 -7.04 -2.32 8.93
C LEU A 219 -5.77 -3.08 9.38
N ARG A 220 -5.89 -4.39 9.59
CA ARG A 220 -4.75 -5.26 9.92
C ARG A 220 -3.71 -5.32 8.81
N THR A 221 -4.12 -5.29 7.54
CA THR A 221 -3.20 -5.23 6.40
C THR A 221 -2.38 -3.95 6.44
N VAL A 222 -3.00 -2.80 6.71
CA VAL A 222 -2.27 -1.54 6.86
C VAL A 222 -1.26 -1.62 8.01
N LEU A 223 -1.71 -2.04 9.20
CA LEU A 223 -0.85 -2.16 10.38
C LEU A 223 0.30 -3.16 10.16
N LEU A 224 0.04 -4.28 9.48
CA LEU A 224 1.05 -5.29 9.15
C LEU A 224 2.15 -4.73 8.24
N HIS A 225 1.78 -3.97 7.22
CA HIS A 225 2.76 -3.40 6.30
C HIS A 225 3.58 -2.30 6.99
N LEU A 226 2.94 -1.42 7.76
CA LEU A 226 3.63 -0.37 8.55
C LEU A 226 4.65 -0.96 9.52
N ARG A 227 4.29 -1.97 10.32
CA ARG A 227 5.21 -2.59 11.28
C ARG A 227 6.37 -3.35 10.64
N ASN A 228 6.28 -3.65 9.34
CA ASN A 228 7.32 -4.34 8.58
C ASN A 228 8.12 -3.40 7.65
N GLY A 229 7.93 -2.07 7.77
CA GLY A 229 8.75 -1.06 7.09
C GLY A 229 8.27 -0.66 5.69
N VAL A 230 7.02 -0.98 5.32
CA VAL A 230 6.41 -0.50 4.08
C VAL A 230 5.86 0.91 4.31
N ASP A 231 6.22 1.85 3.44
CA ASP A 231 5.95 3.27 3.61
C ASP A 231 4.52 3.68 3.21
N ARG A 232 3.89 2.93 2.30
CA ARG A 232 2.54 3.25 1.81
C ARG A 232 1.78 2.02 1.34
N VAL A 233 0.50 1.98 1.73
CA VAL A 233 -0.47 0.95 1.33
C VAL A 233 -1.60 1.62 0.55
N PHE A 234 -1.89 1.12 -0.65
CA PHE A 234 -3.04 1.54 -1.45
C PHE A 234 -4.03 0.38 -1.54
N LEU A 235 -5.28 0.67 -1.20
CA LEU A 235 -6.34 -0.32 -1.11
C LEU A 235 -7.11 -0.34 -2.42
N TYR A 236 -7.14 -1.51 -3.05
CA TYR A 236 -8.01 -1.77 -4.20
C TYR A 236 -9.38 -2.17 -3.65
N GLN A 237 -10.41 -1.33 -3.77
CA GLN A 237 -10.48 -0.06 -4.48
C GLN A 237 -11.39 0.95 -3.76
N THR A 238 -11.57 2.14 -4.34
CA THR A 238 -12.39 3.17 -3.68
C THR A 238 -13.86 2.75 -3.54
N TYR A 239 -14.48 2.19 -4.57
CA TYR A 239 -15.87 1.73 -4.52
C TYR A 239 -16.06 0.43 -5.29
N ASP A 240 -17.08 -0.34 -4.91
CA ASP A 240 -17.45 -1.58 -5.57
C ASP A 240 -17.83 -1.32 -7.04
N TYR A 241 -17.25 -2.09 -7.95
CA TYR A 241 -17.66 -2.07 -9.37
C TYR A 241 -19.06 -2.65 -9.52
N ASN A 242 -19.27 -3.85 -8.97
CA ASN A 242 -20.57 -4.51 -8.88
C ASN A 242 -20.51 -5.60 -7.79
N ALA A 243 -21.09 -5.34 -6.62
CA ALA A 243 -21.02 -6.26 -5.49
C ALA A 243 -21.69 -7.62 -5.74
N GLU A 244 -22.64 -7.71 -6.69
CA GLU A 244 -23.35 -8.94 -7.03
C GLU A 244 -22.57 -9.83 -8.02
N LEU A 245 -21.59 -9.25 -8.73
CA LEU A 245 -20.82 -10.00 -9.73
C LEU A 245 -19.85 -10.96 -9.04
N VAL A 246 -20.09 -12.26 -9.24
CA VAL A 246 -19.18 -13.32 -8.80
C VAL A 246 -17.86 -13.20 -9.55
N GLY A 247 -16.78 -13.06 -8.80
CA GLY A 247 -15.43 -12.93 -9.34
C GLY A 247 -14.54 -12.12 -8.40
N LYS A 248 -13.29 -11.93 -8.82
CA LYS A 248 -12.33 -11.09 -8.10
C LYS A 248 -12.64 -9.60 -8.33
N PHE A 249 -12.37 -8.78 -7.33
CA PHE A 249 -12.26 -7.32 -7.38
C PHE A 249 -13.57 -6.53 -7.55
N SER A 250 -14.68 -7.21 -7.83
CA SER A 250 -15.96 -6.55 -8.09
C SER A 250 -16.60 -5.95 -6.83
N SER A 251 -16.23 -6.47 -5.66
CA SER A 251 -16.78 -6.12 -4.34
C SER A 251 -15.69 -5.71 -3.31
N SER A 252 -14.52 -5.31 -3.81
CA SER A 252 -13.35 -4.94 -2.99
C SER A 252 -13.32 -3.47 -2.55
N GLY A 253 -14.37 -2.72 -2.87
CA GLY A 253 -14.50 -1.31 -2.54
C GLY A 253 -14.50 -1.04 -1.04
N LEU A 254 -13.91 0.10 -0.65
CA LEU A 254 -14.13 0.74 0.64
C LEU A 254 -15.54 1.34 0.75
N LEU A 255 -16.13 1.67 -0.39
CA LEU A 255 -17.50 2.13 -0.54
C LEU A 255 -18.32 1.12 -1.36
N ASN A 256 -19.63 1.11 -1.14
CA ASN A 256 -20.58 0.39 -1.99
C ASN A 256 -20.64 1.01 -3.39
N SER A 257 -21.28 0.33 -4.35
CA SER A 257 -21.45 0.87 -5.72
C SER A 257 -22.24 2.17 -5.79
N ASN A 258 -23.14 2.40 -4.82
CA ASN A 258 -23.86 3.68 -4.63
C ASN A 258 -23.06 4.74 -3.84
N ARG A 259 -21.77 4.46 -3.56
CA ARG A 259 -20.82 5.32 -2.85
C ARG A 259 -21.11 5.57 -1.37
N THR A 260 -22.02 4.82 -0.75
CA THR A 260 -22.12 4.81 0.72
C THR A 260 -20.93 4.07 1.34
N ARG A 261 -20.53 4.46 2.56
CA ARG A 261 -19.40 3.82 3.26
C ARG A 261 -19.73 2.39 3.64
N LYS A 262 -18.75 1.50 3.44
CA LYS A 262 -18.71 0.17 4.08
C LYS A 262 -17.97 0.29 5.42
N PRO A 263 -18.11 -0.71 6.32
CA PRO A 263 -17.35 -0.78 7.56
C PRO A 263 -15.84 -0.52 7.40
N ALA A 264 -15.23 -0.97 6.29
CA ALA A 264 -13.83 -0.72 5.99
C ALA A 264 -13.49 0.77 5.86
N ALA A 265 -14.32 1.56 5.17
CA ALA A 265 -14.14 3.01 5.10
C ALA A 265 -14.37 3.69 6.46
N ASP A 266 -15.37 3.26 7.23
CA ASP A 266 -15.62 3.82 8.57
C ASP A 266 -14.39 3.63 9.48
N PHE A 267 -13.81 2.42 9.49
CA PHE A 267 -12.63 2.14 10.31
C PHE A 267 -11.44 3.00 9.91
N LEU A 268 -11.17 3.16 8.61
CA LEU A 268 -10.06 3.99 8.13
C LEU A 268 -10.26 5.48 8.47
N VAL A 269 -11.48 6.00 8.33
CA VAL A 269 -11.82 7.38 8.74
C VAL A 269 -11.60 7.58 10.24
N GLN A 270 -12.07 6.63 11.04
CA GLN A 270 -11.95 6.66 12.49
C GLN A 270 -10.50 6.59 12.97
N VAL A 271 -9.71 5.69 12.38
CA VAL A 271 -8.27 5.55 12.67
C VAL A 271 -7.53 6.82 12.27
N ASN A 272 -7.80 7.37 11.08
CA ASN A 272 -7.17 8.62 10.65
C ASN A 272 -7.50 9.80 11.58
N LYS A 273 -8.72 9.85 12.12
CA LYS A 273 -9.14 10.89 13.09
C LYS A 273 -8.42 10.74 14.45
N LEU A 274 -8.19 9.52 14.91
CA LEU A 274 -7.51 9.26 16.18
C LEU A 274 -5.99 9.39 16.06
N MET A 275 -5.43 8.83 14.98
CA MET A 275 -3.99 8.65 14.81
C MET A 275 -3.34 9.69 13.92
N GLY A 276 -3.96 10.21 12.86
CA GLY A 276 -3.35 11.20 11.96
C GLY A 276 -1.86 10.93 11.68
N ASP A 277 -0.99 11.80 12.21
CA ASP A 277 0.47 11.77 11.99
C ASP A 277 1.26 10.85 12.95
N TYR A 278 0.61 9.98 13.71
CA TYR A 278 1.32 9.00 14.54
C TYR A 278 2.15 8.05 13.67
N GLN A 279 3.42 7.85 14.04
CA GLN A 279 4.35 6.96 13.35
C GLN A 279 4.61 5.69 14.15
N PHE A 280 4.84 4.58 13.46
CA PHE A 280 5.20 3.32 14.08
C PHE A 280 6.48 3.48 14.94
N ASP A 281 6.44 3.00 16.19
CA ASP A 281 7.57 3.00 17.14
C ASP A 281 8.19 1.61 17.20
N LYS A 282 7.41 0.61 17.63
CA LYS A 282 7.85 -0.79 17.76
C LYS A 282 6.71 -1.74 18.08
N VAL A 283 6.92 -3.02 17.79
CA VAL A 283 6.17 -4.14 18.37
C VAL A 283 6.73 -4.46 19.76
N LEU A 284 5.85 -4.71 20.73
CA LEU A 284 6.19 -5.05 22.12
C LEU A 284 6.11 -6.55 22.41
N THR A 285 5.38 -7.32 21.59
CA THR A 285 5.27 -8.77 21.69
C THR A 285 6.19 -9.48 20.70
N ASP A 286 6.59 -10.70 21.05
CA ASP A 286 7.31 -11.59 20.14
C ASP A 286 6.35 -12.49 19.33
N SER A 287 6.92 -13.32 18.45
CA SER A 287 6.15 -14.22 17.57
C SER A 287 5.43 -15.37 18.27
N SER A 288 5.71 -15.63 19.55
CA SER A 288 5.02 -16.65 20.36
C SER A 288 3.78 -16.08 21.07
N SER A 289 3.62 -14.76 21.09
CA SER A 289 2.49 -14.12 21.76
C SER A 289 1.17 -14.34 21.01
N ALA A 290 0.11 -14.62 21.77
CA ALA A 290 -1.24 -14.74 21.23
C ALA A 290 -1.87 -13.40 20.78
N ALA A 291 -1.21 -12.27 21.07
CA ALA A 291 -1.61 -10.95 20.60
C ALA A 291 -0.42 -10.18 20.01
N ILE A 292 -0.70 -9.37 18.99
CA ILE A 292 0.22 -8.34 18.54
C ILE A 292 -0.05 -7.09 19.35
N VAL A 293 0.97 -6.60 20.04
CA VAL A 293 0.95 -5.30 20.71
C VAL A 293 2.01 -4.43 20.06
N GLU A 294 1.59 -3.30 19.52
CA GLU A 294 2.49 -2.35 18.88
C GLU A 294 2.21 -0.94 19.38
N THR A 295 3.19 -0.07 19.17
CA THR A 295 3.14 1.30 19.65
C THR A 295 3.43 2.27 18.53
N TYR A 296 2.76 3.42 18.60
CA TYR A 296 2.95 4.53 17.68
C TYR A 296 3.15 5.82 18.49
N LYS A 297 3.90 6.78 17.92
CA LYS A 297 4.25 8.04 18.58
C LYS A 297 3.92 9.26 17.73
N GLN A 298 3.52 10.33 18.40
CA GLN A 298 3.44 11.68 17.85
C GLN A 298 4.00 12.66 18.89
N GLY A 299 5.26 13.08 18.70
CA GLY A 299 6.00 13.81 19.73
C GLY A 299 6.11 12.99 21.02
N ALA A 300 5.65 13.56 22.14
CA ALA A 300 5.62 12.87 23.44
C ALA A 300 4.42 11.94 23.64
N LYS A 301 3.42 11.98 22.75
CA LYS A 301 2.24 11.11 22.86
C LYS A 301 2.57 9.72 22.36
N LYS A 302 2.02 8.71 23.02
CA LYS A 302 2.18 7.30 22.68
C LYS A 302 0.83 6.60 22.70
N ILE A 303 0.51 5.87 21.65
CA ILE A 303 -0.69 5.04 21.55
C ILE A 303 -0.30 3.58 21.36
N TYR A 304 -1.06 2.69 21.95
CA TYR A 304 -0.89 1.25 21.85
C TYR A 304 -2.00 0.69 20.97
N ILE A 305 -1.66 -0.23 20.07
CA ILE A 305 -2.64 -0.97 19.26
C ILE A 305 -2.47 -2.44 19.60
N LEU A 306 -3.59 -3.09 19.90
CA LEU A 306 -3.64 -4.51 20.23
C LEU A 306 -4.57 -5.21 19.25
N THR A 307 -4.14 -6.36 18.75
CA THR A 307 -4.94 -7.19 17.84
C THR A 307 -4.58 -8.66 18.04
N LYS A 308 -5.60 -9.51 18.01
CA LYS A 308 -5.39 -10.96 17.95
C LYS A 308 -5.18 -11.36 16.49
N PRO A 309 -4.03 -11.95 16.12
CA PRO A 309 -3.68 -12.23 14.73
C PRO A 309 -4.35 -13.50 14.18
N THR A 310 -5.63 -13.72 14.48
CA THR A 310 -6.42 -14.90 14.10
C THR A 310 -7.53 -14.55 13.10
N ASP A 311 -8.27 -15.56 12.63
CA ASP A 311 -9.52 -15.44 11.87
C ASP A 311 -10.58 -16.43 12.36
N ASP A 312 -10.63 -16.69 13.68
CA ASP A 312 -11.45 -17.74 14.31
C ASP A 312 -12.57 -17.20 15.21
N GLY A 313 -12.64 -15.89 15.42
CA GLY A 313 -13.67 -15.20 16.21
C GLY A 313 -13.43 -15.24 17.72
N SER A 314 -12.29 -15.75 18.16
CA SER A 314 -12.01 -15.94 19.58
C SER A 314 -11.39 -14.71 20.23
N VAL A 315 -11.69 -14.52 21.52
CA VAL A 315 -11.22 -13.36 22.30
C VAL A 315 -10.18 -13.78 23.33
N LEU A 316 -9.12 -12.98 23.47
CA LEU A 316 -8.08 -13.15 24.47
C LEU A 316 -8.22 -12.09 25.57
N SER A 317 -8.16 -12.47 26.84
CA SER A 317 -7.93 -11.51 27.92
C SER A 317 -6.44 -11.20 28.00
N TYR A 318 -6.03 -9.97 27.68
CA TYR A 318 -4.63 -9.56 27.63
C TYR A 318 -4.31 -8.54 28.72
N GLU A 319 -3.22 -8.76 29.45
CA GLU A 319 -2.69 -7.82 30.44
C GLU A 319 -1.66 -6.88 29.78
N LEU A 320 -2.07 -5.65 29.49
CA LEU A 320 -1.19 -4.63 28.95
C LEU A 320 -0.44 -3.89 30.06
N SER A 321 0.89 -3.88 29.97
CA SER A 321 1.73 -3.01 30.80
C SER A 321 1.76 -1.59 30.23
N LEU A 322 1.36 -0.62 31.05
CA LEU A 322 1.36 0.81 30.73
C LEU A 322 2.29 1.57 31.69
N PRO A 323 2.74 2.79 31.33
CA PRO A 323 3.34 3.68 32.32
C PRO A 323 2.41 3.88 33.53
N LYS A 324 2.94 4.40 34.65
CA LYS A 324 2.15 4.70 35.86
C LYS A 324 1.21 5.89 35.62
N ASP A 325 0.26 5.69 34.73
CA ASP A 325 -0.82 6.59 34.36
C ASP A 325 -2.02 6.28 35.23
N LYS A 326 -2.77 7.30 35.68
CA LYS A 326 -3.95 7.06 36.52
C LYS A 326 -5.13 6.52 35.70
N ARG A 327 -5.14 6.82 34.39
CA ARG A 327 -6.22 6.45 33.46
C ARG A 327 -5.67 6.13 32.07
N ALA A 328 -6.43 5.35 31.32
CA ALA A 328 -6.28 5.20 29.88
C ALA A 328 -7.63 5.38 29.20
N VAL A 329 -7.63 5.70 27.90
CA VAL A 329 -8.82 5.66 27.06
C VAL A 329 -8.68 4.54 26.05
N ILE A 330 -9.65 3.63 26.04
CA ILE A 330 -9.76 2.56 25.04
C ILE A 330 -10.69 3.06 23.95
N TYR A 331 -10.23 3.02 22.70
CA TYR A 331 -11.02 3.31 21.51
C TYR A 331 -11.25 2.04 20.70
N ASN A 332 -12.50 1.82 20.27
CA ASN A 332 -12.88 0.69 19.44
C ASN A 332 -13.52 1.19 18.14
N PRO A 333 -13.02 0.76 16.98
CA PRO A 333 -13.69 0.98 15.70
C PRO A 333 -15.12 0.46 15.72
N VAL A 334 -16.04 1.16 15.06
CA VAL A 334 -17.46 0.78 14.97
C VAL A 334 -18.03 1.07 13.59
N SER A 335 -18.80 0.14 13.03
CA SER A 335 -19.44 0.33 11.72
C SER A 335 -20.54 1.41 11.79
N GLY A 336 -20.72 2.17 10.72
CA GLY A 336 -21.80 3.15 10.59
C GLY A 336 -21.60 4.47 11.34
N ALA A 337 -20.38 4.78 11.79
CA ALA A 337 -20.09 6.02 12.53
C ALA A 337 -18.82 6.74 12.03
N ASP A 338 -18.74 8.05 12.27
CA ASP A 338 -17.56 8.87 11.97
C ASP A 338 -16.45 8.78 13.03
N GLY A 339 -16.75 8.23 14.21
CA GLY A 339 -15.86 8.18 15.35
C GLY A 339 -15.88 6.81 16.03
N MET A 340 -14.73 6.41 16.57
CA MET A 340 -14.64 5.23 17.43
C MET A 340 -15.50 5.44 18.68
N THR A 341 -16.04 4.34 19.22
CA THR A 341 -16.51 4.37 20.62
C THR A 341 -15.31 4.50 21.54
N SER A 342 -15.47 5.17 22.69
CA SER A 342 -14.38 5.35 23.65
C SER A 342 -14.84 5.14 25.08
N LYS A 343 -13.94 4.62 25.92
CA LYS A 343 -14.18 4.42 27.35
C LYS A 343 -12.92 4.74 28.15
N SER A 344 -13.05 5.60 29.16
CA SER A 344 -11.98 5.84 30.13
C SER A 344 -11.98 4.74 31.19
N VAL A 345 -10.79 4.22 31.48
CA VAL A 345 -10.56 3.13 32.43
C VAL A 345 -9.43 3.47 33.38
N LEU A 346 -9.46 2.92 34.59
CA LEU A 346 -8.35 3.01 35.54
C LEU A 346 -7.26 2.01 35.15
N VAL A 347 -6.00 2.43 35.31
CA VAL A 347 -4.84 1.54 35.20
C VAL A 347 -4.41 1.18 36.63
N THR A 348 -4.40 -0.11 36.96
CA THR A 348 -4.12 -0.58 38.32
C THR A 348 -2.70 -1.13 38.35
N ASN A 349 -1.82 -0.56 39.19
CA ASN A 349 -0.43 -0.99 39.32
C ASN A 349 0.35 -1.02 37.98
N GLY A 350 0.06 -0.08 37.07
CA GLY A 350 0.69 -0.03 35.74
C GLY A 350 0.20 -1.13 34.78
N LYS A 351 -0.91 -1.80 35.10
CA LYS A 351 -1.50 -2.88 34.31
C LYS A 351 -2.94 -2.56 33.94
N LEU A 352 -3.31 -2.93 32.72
CA LEU A 352 -4.67 -2.83 32.20
C LEU A 352 -5.06 -4.16 31.53
N ILE A 353 -6.12 -4.79 32.02
CA ILE A 353 -6.67 -6.01 31.42
C ILE A 353 -7.69 -5.61 30.36
N VAL A 354 -7.52 -6.09 29.13
CA VAL A 354 -8.41 -5.79 28.00
C VAL A 354 -8.76 -7.05 27.21
N PRO A 355 -10.01 -7.17 26.72
CA PRO A 355 -10.36 -8.18 25.74
C PRO A 355 -9.77 -7.78 24.37
N VAL A 356 -8.98 -8.67 23.79
CA VAL A 356 -8.35 -8.50 22.47
C VAL A 356 -8.96 -9.52 21.50
N SER A 357 -9.49 -9.04 20.38
CA SER A 357 -10.07 -9.85 19.31
C SER A 357 -9.37 -9.54 17.98
N GLU A 358 -9.91 -10.05 16.86
CA GLU A 358 -9.46 -9.69 15.52
C GLU A 358 -9.66 -8.21 15.17
N THR A 359 -10.55 -7.48 15.87
CA THR A 359 -10.74 -6.05 15.65
C THR A 359 -9.68 -5.28 16.44
N PRO A 360 -8.81 -4.49 15.78
CA PRO A 360 -7.81 -3.70 16.48
C PRO A 360 -8.41 -2.72 17.48
N ILE A 361 -7.89 -2.71 18.71
CA ILE A 361 -8.24 -1.73 19.74
C ILE A 361 -7.08 -0.76 19.95
N PHE A 362 -7.41 0.49 20.28
CA PHE A 362 -6.43 1.57 20.43
C PHE A 362 -6.48 2.09 21.86
N ILE A 363 -5.33 2.14 22.54
CA ILE A 363 -5.24 2.52 23.95
C ILE A 363 -4.32 3.72 24.08
N LEU A 364 -4.89 4.84 24.52
CA LEU A 364 -4.16 6.07 24.80
C LEU A 364 -4.04 6.25 26.32
N PRO A 365 -2.83 6.17 26.88
CA PRO A 365 -2.61 6.48 28.29
C PRO A 365 -2.82 7.98 28.56
N MET A 366 -3.40 8.31 29.71
CA MET A 366 -3.74 9.67 30.13
C MET A 366 -3.00 10.02 31.43
N LYS A 367 -2.50 11.25 31.51
CA LYS A 367 -1.86 11.77 32.73
C LYS A 367 -2.82 11.86 33.92
#